data_AF-A0A2W1JVU7-F1
#
_entry.id   AF-A0A2W1JVU7-F1
#
_cell.length_a   1.000
_cell.length_b   1.000
_cell.length_c   1.000
_cell.angle_alpha   90.00
_cell.angle_beta   90.00
_cell.angle_gamma   90.00
#
_symmetry.space_group_name_H-M   'P 1'
#
loop_
_entity.id
_entity.type
_entity.pdbx_description
1 polymer ?
#
loop_
_entity_poly.entity_id
_entity_poly.type
_entity_poly.pdbx_seq_one_letter_code
_entity_poly.pdbx_strand_id
1 'polypeptide(L)'
;MKIDKLFEEIEEQGDNHISSSTENPIRKDAFEKSDEEKIDLIEQDVKNMLETLGMDLTDDSLKGTPKRVAKMFVKELFDGLHPDKKPKASTFENKYKYGEMLVEKNITVYSTCEHHLLPIVGRAHVAYISNGTVVGLSKMNRIVDYYAKRPQVQERMTMQIVRELQEVLGTQDVACVIDAKHLCVNSRGIRDIESSTVTSEFGGKFKEAATKREFLDYINMDTEF
;
A
#
# COMPACT_ATOMS: atom_id res chain seq x y z
N MET A 1 28.12 -22.58 -1.13
CA MET A 1 29.06 -21.66 -1.81
C MET A 1 28.47 -20.91 -3.01
N LYS A 2 27.91 -21.56 -4.05
CA LYS A 2 27.26 -20.81 -5.17
C LYS A 2 25.86 -20.28 -4.83
N ILE A 3 25.12 -21.02 -4.01
CA ILE A 3 23.77 -20.66 -3.56
C ILE A 3 23.86 -19.53 -2.53
N ASP A 4 24.74 -19.65 -1.54
CA ASP A 4 24.93 -18.61 -0.51
C ASP A 4 25.34 -17.25 -1.13
N LYS A 5 26.21 -17.27 -2.14
CA LYS A 5 26.59 -16.06 -2.88
C LYS A 5 25.43 -15.45 -3.68
N LEU A 6 24.54 -16.29 -4.23
CA LEU A 6 23.33 -15.81 -4.91
C LEU A 6 22.33 -15.21 -3.91
N PHE A 7 22.22 -15.79 -2.71
CA PHE A 7 21.41 -15.21 -1.63
C PHE A 7 21.99 -13.87 -1.16
N GLU A 8 23.31 -13.78 -0.95
CA GLU A 8 23.98 -12.52 -0.60
C GLU A 8 23.79 -11.45 -1.68
N GLU A 9 23.90 -11.80 -2.97
CA GLU A 9 23.67 -10.87 -4.08
C GLU A 9 22.19 -10.42 -4.19
N ILE A 10 21.24 -11.31 -3.89
CA ILE A 10 19.80 -10.98 -3.84
C ILE A 10 19.47 -10.13 -2.61
N GLU A 11 20.07 -10.42 -1.45
CA GLU A 11 19.93 -9.63 -0.23
C GLU A 11 20.52 -8.22 -0.41
N GLU A 12 21.73 -8.09 -0.98
CA GLU A 12 22.33 -6.78 -1.29
C GLU A 12 21.49 -5.99 -2.32
N GLN A 13 20.91 -6.65 -3.33
CA GLN A 13 20.03 -5.97 -4.29
C GLN A 13 18.67 -5.60 -3.69
N GLY A 14 18.14 -6.42 -2.76
CA GLY A 14 16.93 -6.13 -2.00
C GLY A 14 17.10 -5.01 -1.00
N ASP A 15 18.28 -4.88 -0.40
CA ASP A 15 18.60 -3.84 0.58
C ASP A 15 18.95 -2.49 -0.09
N ASN A 16 19.54 -2.51 -1.30
CA ASN A 16 19.84 -1.33 -2.11
C ASN A 16 18.64 -0.85 -2.95
N HIS A 17 17.53 -0.53 -2.30
CA HIS A 17 16.25 -0.31 -2.98
C HIS A 17 16.08 1.12 -3.55
N ILE A 18 16.65 1.39 -4.73
CA ILE A 18 16.22 2.53 -5.57
C ILE A 18 15.20 1.99 -6.60
N SER A 19 13.95 1.78 -6.18
CA SER A 19 12.87 1.55 -7.12
C SER A 19 12.54 2.88 -7.82
N SER A 20 13.09 3.11 -9.00
CA SER A 20 12.84 4.34 -9.78
C SER A 20 11.46 4.38 -10.44
N SER A 21 10.62 3.35 -10.26
CA SER A 21 9.30 3.24 -10.88
C SER A 21 8.18 3.59 -9.90
N THR A 22 7.31 4.50 -10.32
CA THR A 22 6.06 4.83 -9.60
C THR A 22 4.99 3.74 -9.73
N GLU A 23 5.15 2.82 -10.68
CA GLU A 23 4.23 1.70 -10.90
C GLU A 23 4.75 0.42 -10.24
N ASN A 24 3.86 -0.41 -9.70
CA ASN A 24 4.24 -1.74 -9.22
C ASN A 24 4.75 -2.59 -10.40
N PRO A 25 5.80 -3.42 -10.21
CA PRO A 25 6.37 -4.24 -11.27
C PRO A 25 5.46 -5.43 -11.60
N ILE A 26 4.45 -5.20 -12.44
CA ILE A 26 3.48 -6.21 -12.86
C ILE A 26 3.88 -6.79 -14.23
N ARG A 27 3.85 -8.12 -14.36
CA ARG A 27 4.08 -8.81 -15.64
C ARG A 27 2.95 -8.53 -16.63
N LYS A 28 3.24 -8.55 -17.93
CA LYS A 28 2.25 -8.32 -19.00
C LYS A 28 1.10 -9.34 -18.99
N ASP A 29 1.37 -10.56 -18.56
CA ASP A 29 0.44 -11.69 -18.51
C ASP A 29 -0.18 -11.93 -17.12
N ALA A 30 -0.01 -10.99 -16.18
CA ALA A 30 -0.41 -11.15 -14.77
C ALA A 30 -1.90 -11.46 -14.54
N PHE A 31 -2.76 -11.19 -15.53
CA PHE A 31 -4.21 -11.38 -15.44
C PHE A 31 -4.77 -12.40 -16.45
N GLU A 32 -3.92 -13.19 -17.11
CA GLU A 32 -4.37 -14.28 -17.99
C GLU A 32 -4.96 -15.46 -17.21
N LYS A 33 -4.44 -15.72 -16.01
CA LYS A 33 -4.97 -16.74 -15.10
C LYS A 33 -6.13 -16.20 -14.29
N SER A 34 -7.20 -16.97 -14.18
CA SER A 34 -8.30 -16.71 -13.25
C SER A 34 -7.81 -16.72 -11.80
N ASP A 35 -8.59 -16.10 -10.91
CA ASP A 35 -8.29 -16.11 -9.47
C ASP A 35 -8.29 -17.54 -8.93
N GLU A 36 -9.21 -18.39 -9.39
CA GLU A 36 -9.29 -19.80 -9.03
C GLU A 36 -8.01 -20.56 -9.41
N GLU A 37 -7.53 -20.39 -10.65
CA GLU A 37 -6.26 -20.99 -11.09
C GLU A 37 -5.07 -20.50 -10.27
N LYS A 38 -4.99 -19.20 -9.95
CA LYS A 38 -3.93 -18.64 -9.10
C LYS A 38 -3.97 -19.25 -7.69
N ILE A 39 -5.16 -19.39 -7.11
CA ILE A 39 -5.32 -19.96 -5.77
C ILE A 39 -4.87 -21.42 -5.76
N ASP A 40 -5.24 -22.22 -6.76
CA ASP A 40 -4.88 -23.64 -6.80
C ASP A 40 -3.36 -23.83 -6.96
N LEU A 41 -2.70 -23.01 -7.78
CA LEU A 41 -1.24 -23.03 -7.94
C LEU A 41 -0.52 -22.61 -6.65
N ILE A 42 -0.92 -21.47 -6.06
CA ILE A 42 -0.30 -20.96 -4.83
C ILE A 42 -0.54 -21.91 -3.65
N GLU A 43 -1.72 -22.53 -3.57
CA GLU A 43 -2.03 -23.54 -2.55
C GLU A 43 -1.02 -24.69 -2.60
N GLN A 44 -0.71 -25.20 -3.80
CA GLN A 44 0.28 -26.26 -3.96
C GLN A 44 1.68 -25.79 -3.54
N ASP A 45 2.06 -24.56 -3.88
CA ASP A 45 3.36 -24.00 -3.49
C ASP A 45 3.48 -23.79 -1.97
N VAL A 46 2.43 -23.28 -1.32
CA VAL A 46 2.40 -23.12 0.15
C VAL A 46 2.40 -24.48 0.84
N LYS A 47 1.70 -25.47 0.29
CA LYS A 47 1.76 -26.85 0.79
C LYS A 47 3.20 -27.36 0.76
N ASN A 48 3.86 -27.26 -0.38
CA ASN A 48 5.26 -27.69 -0.56
C ASN A 48 6.19 -26.96 0.43
N MET A 49 5.98 -25.66 0.63
CA MET A 49 6.73 -24.85 1.60
C MET A 49 6.57 -25.38 3.03
N LEU A 50 5.34 -25.63 3.47
CA LEU A 50 5.07 -26.13 4.83
C LEU A 50 5.63 -27.53 5.04
N GLU A 51 5.48 -28.44 4.08
CA GLU A 51 6.07 -29.79 4.15
C GLU A 51 7.60 -29.72 4.19
N THR A 52 8.21 -28.81 3.42
CA THR A 52 9.67 -28.58 3.42
C THR A 52 10.15 -28.05 4.77
N LEU A 53 9.34 -27.24 5.46
CA LEU A 53 9.60 -26.80 6.83
C LEU A 53 9.39 -27.91 7.88
N GLY A 54 8.93 -29.09 7.47
CA GLY A 54 8.66 -30.22 8.35
C GLY A 54 7.33 -30.16 9.09
N MET A 55 6.38 -29.35 8.60
CA MET A 55 5.05 -29.22 9.20
C MET A 55 4.18 -30.43 8.86
N ASP A 56 3.43 -30.95 9.84
CA ASP A 56 2.48 -32.03 9.64
C ASP A 56 1.13 -31.49 9.12
N LEU A 57 0.87 -31.70 7.83
CA LEU A 57 -0.38 -31.28 7.19
C LEU A 57 -1.54 -32.28 7.36
N THR A 58 -1.34 -33.35 8.12
CA THR A 58 -2.46 -34.20 8.56
C THR A 58 -3.18 -33.62 9.78
N ASP A 59 -2.54 -32.68 10.49
CA ASP A 59 -3.14 -31.94 11.61
C ASP A 59 -4.36 -31.11 11.18
N ASP A 60 -5.42 -31.17 11.99
CA ASP A 60 -6.70 -30.54 11.69
C ASP A 60 -6.63 -29.01 11.61
N SER A 61 -5.71 -28.37 12.35
CA SER A 61 -5.52 -26.92 12.34
C SER A 61 -4.79 -26.46 11.07
N LEU A 62 -3.78 -27.22 10.64
CA LEU A 62 -2.87 -26.83 9.55
C LEU A 62 -3.28 -27.31 8.17
N LYS A 63 -4.04 -28.42 8.04
CA LYS A 63 -4.43 -28.98 6.73
C LYS A 63 -5.09 -27.99 5.78
N GLY A 64 -5.79 -26.98 6.33
CA GLY A 64 -6.44 -25.92 5.56
C GLY A 64 -5.59 -24.66 5.32
N THR A 65 -4.41 -24.56 5.92
CA THR A 65 -3.54 -23.37 5.83
C THR A 65 -3.12 -23.06 4.39
N PRO A 66 -2.70 -24.03 3.55
CA PRO A 66 -2.33 -23.74 2.16
C PRO A 66 -3.42 -22.99 1.39
N LYS A 67 -4.68 -23.46 1.48
CA LYS A 67 -5.81 -22.79 0.83
C LYS A 67 -6.08 -21.40 1.41
N ARG A 68 -6.00 -21.24 2.73
CA ARG A 68 -6.22 -19.94 3.38
C ARG A 68 -5.19 -18.91 2.95
N VAL A 69 -3.90 -19.28 2.91
CA VAL A 69 -2.83 -18.38 2.45
C VAL A 69 -3.02 -18.01 0.98
N ALA A 70 -3.32 -18.99 0.12
CA ALA A 70 -3.55 -18.72 -1.30
C ALA A 70 -4.75 -17.79 -1.53
N LYS A 71 -5.88 -18.02 -0.85
CA LYS A 71 -7.05 -17.15 -0.90
C LYS A 71 -6.74 -15.74 -0.40
N MET A 72 -6.04 -15.63 0.73
CA MET A 72 -5.63 -14.35 1.30
C MET A 72 -4.80 -13.54 0.31
N PHE A 73 -3.80 -14.13 -0.35
CA PHE A 73 -3.00 -13.40 -1.35
C PHE A 73 -3.82 -12.97 -2.56
N VAL A 74 -4.64 -13.85 -3.13
CA VAL A 74 -5.34 -13.56 -4.39
C VAL A 74 -6.55 -12.66 -4.21
N LYS A 75 -7.35 -12.87 -3.15
CA LYS A 75 -8.67 -12.24 -2.99
C LYS A 75 -8.72 -11.15 -1.92
N GLU A 76 -7.67 -10.98 -1.12
CA GLU A 76 -7.69 -10.06 0.03
C GLU A 76 -6.52 -9.07 0.00
N LEU A 77 -5.28 -9.54 0.20
CA LEU A 77 -4.12 -8.66 0.39
C LEU A 77 -3.62 -8.02 -0.91
N PHE A 78 -3.77 -8.67 -2.06
CA PHE A 78 -3.23 -8.20 -3.34
C PHE A 78 -4.29 -7.94 -4.40
N ASP A 79 -5.56 -7.79 -4.00
CA ASP A 79 -6.65 -7.46 -4.93
C ASP A 79 -6.45 -6.09 -5.60
N GLY A 80 -5.69 -5.19 -4.98
CA GLY A 80 -5.32 -3.88 -5.50
C GLY A 80 -4.41 -3.91 -6.72
N LEU A 81 -3.83 -5.08 -7.04
CA LEU A 81 -3.13 -5.29 -8.32
C LEU A 81 -4.09 -5.27 -9.51
N HIS A 82 -5.35 -5.69 -9.30
CA HIS A 82 -6.34 -5.78 -10.35
C HIS A 82 -6.83 -4.39 -10.79
N PRO A 83 -6.67 -4.01 -12.08
CA PRO A 83 -7.13 -2.70 -12.56
C PRO A 83 -8.64 -2.49 -12.43
N ASP A 84 -9.45 -3.55 -12.53
CA ASP A 84 -10.91 -3.49 -12.40
C ASP A 84 -11.39 -3.23 -10.97
N LYS A 85 -10.54 -3.47 -9.97
CA LYS A 85 -10.80 -3.14 -8.55
C LYS A 85 -10.54 -1.68 -8.23
N LYS A 86 -9.94 -0.92 -9.15
CA LYS A 86 -9.71 0.51 -8.98
C LYS A 86 -11.05 1.22 -8.68
N PRO A 87 -11.19 1.90 -7.53
CA PRO A 87 -12.50 2.38 -7.14
C PRO A 87 -13.00 3.44 -8.13
N LYS A 88 -14.28 3.39 -8.52
CA LYS A 88 -14.85 4.36 -9.47
C LYS A 88 -14.78 5.78 -8.91
N ALA A 89 -14.39 6.74 -9.74
CA ALA A 89 -14.39 8.15 -9.37
C ALA A 89 -15.85 8.62 -9.15
N SER A 90 -16.15 9.07 -7.94
CA SER A 90 -17.38 9.81 -7.64
C SER A 90 -16.98 11.23 -7.27
N THR A 91 -17.00 12.09 -8.28
CA THR A 91 -16.69 13.51 -8.17
C THR A 91 -17.94 14.35 -8.33
N PHE A 92 -17.98 15.47 -7.62
CA PHE A 92 -19.10 16.40 -7.62
C PHE A 92 -18.60 17.81 -7.92
N GLU A 93 -19.45 18.62 -8.54
CA GLU A 93 -19.17 20.04 -8.74
C GLU A 93 -19.09 20.76 -7.40
N ASN A 94 -18.05 21.58 -7.21
CA ASN A 94 -17.84 22.41 -6.03
C ASN A 94 -18.76 23.64 -6.03
N LYS A 95 -20.08 23.42 -5.87
CA LYS A 95 -21.09 24.50 -5.86
C LYS A 95 -20.89 25.50 -4.72
N TYR A 96 -20.28 25.05 -3.62
CA TYR A 96 -19.99 25.87 -2.45
C TYR A 96 -18.80 26.81 -2.66
N LYS A 97 -18.01 26.62 -3.74
CA LYS A 97 -16.76 27.34 -4.00
C LYS A 97 -15.82 27.30 -2.79
N TYR A 98 -15.81 26.18 -2.06
CA TYR A 98 -14.89 25.98 -0.95
C TYR A 98 -13.47 25.93 -1.50
N GLY A 99 -12.64 26.90 -1.10
CA GLY A 99 -11.30 27.13 -1.65
C GLY A 99 -10.15 26.74 -0.74
N GLU A 100 -10.46 26.31 0.49
CA GLU A 100 -9.46 25.85 1.45
C GLU A 100 -9.10 24.38 1.22
N MET A 101 -8.01 23.91 1.85
CA MET A 101 -7.64 22.51 1.79
C MET A 101 -8.65 21.63 2.54
N LEU A 102 -8.96 20.48 1.96
CA LEU A 102 -9.70 19.43 2.62
C LEU A 102 -8.70 18.37 3.07
N VAL A 103 -8.76 17.96 4.35
CA VAL A 103 -7.87 16.94 4.92
C VAL A 103 -8.68 15.76 5.43
N GLU A 104 -8.41 14.57 4.89
CA GLU A 104 -8.84 13.29 5.44
C GLU A 104 -7.64 12.66 6.16
N LYS A 105 -7.66 12.64 7.49
CA LYS A 105 -6.57 12.15 8.33
C LYS A 105 -6.92 10.83 9.03
N ASN A 106 -5.88 10.10 9.44
CA ASN A 106 -6.00 8.83 10.17
C ASN A 106 -6.63 7.68 9.34
N ILE A 107 -6.48 7.71 8.02
CA ILE A 107 -6.91 6.63 7.14
C ILE A 107 -6.09 5.38 7.48
N THR A 108 -6.75 4.27 7.81
CA THR A 108 -6.07 3.00 8.08
C THR A 108 -5.29 2.52 6.87
N VAL A 109 -4.02 2.17 7.07
CA VAL A 109 -3.18 1.50 6.07
C VAL A 109 -2.80 0.12 6.58
N TYR A 110 -3.24 -0.91 5.86
CA TYR A 110 -2.71 -2.26 5.95
C TYR A 110 -2.19 -2.63 4.56
N SER A 111 -0.87 -2.81 4.47
CA SER A 111 -0.19 -3.19 3.24
C SER A 111 0.81 -4.32 3.54
N THR A 112 1.60 -4.70 2.55
CA THR A 112 2.55 -5.79 2.62
C THR A 112 3.85 -5.36 1.95
N CYS A 113 4.95 -5.39 2.69
CA CYS A 113 6.28 -5.08 2.15
C CYS A 113 6.64 -6.07 1.04
N GLU A 114 6.98 -5.59 -0.14
CA GLU A 114 7.24 -6.46 -1.31
C GLU A 114 8.48 -7.34 -1.15
N HIS A 115 9.42 -6.95 -0.29
CA HIS A 115 10.68 -7.68 -0.09
C HIS A 115 10.52 -8.96 0.74
N HIS A 116 9.61 -8.93 1.72
CA HIS A 116 9.48 -10.00 2.71
C HIS A 116 8.06 -10.57 2.81
N LEU A 117 7.10 -9.96 2.10
CA LEU A 117 5.68 -10.24 2.21
C LEU A 117 5.15 -10.16 3.66
N LEU A 118 5.76 -9.28 4.46
CA LEU A 118 5.36 -9.00 5.84
C LEU A 118 4.52 -7.71 5.93
N PRO A 119 3.61 -7.61 6.92
CA PRO A 119 2.71 -6.47 7.00
C PRO A 119 3.42 -5.11 7.14
N ILE A 120 2.84 -4.11 6.51
CA ILE A 120 3.04 -2.68 6.76
C ILE A 120 1.76 -2.18 7.39
N VAL A 121 1.84 -1.59 8.58
CA VAL A 121 0.67 -1.14 9.35
C VAL A 121 0.85 0.31 9.75
N GLY A 122 -0.09 1.17 9.37
CA GLY A 122 0.06 2.60 9.59
C GLY A 122 -1.17 3.45 9.34
N ARG A 123 -0.94 4.75 9.18
CA ARG A 123 -1.94 5.75 8.87
C ARG A 123 -1.52 6.56 7.65
N ALA A 124 -2.47 6.80 6.76
CA ALA A 124 -2.33 7.79 5.71
C ALA A 124 -3.14 9.04 6.04
N HIS A 125 -2.63 10.17 5.61
CA HIS A 125 -3.25 11.48 5.70
C HIS A 125 -3.22 12.07 4.30
N VAL A 126 -4.38 12.43 3.79
CA VAL A 126 -4.56 12.90 2.41
C VAL A 126 -5.18 14.28 2.45
N ALA A 127 -4.64 15.18 1.63
CA ALA A 127 -5.20 16.52 1.47
C ALA A 127 -5.31 16.90 -0.01
N TYR A 128 -6.29 17.75 -0.33
CA TYR A 128 -6.35 18.41 -1.63
C TYR A 128 -6.99 19.80 -1.56
N ILE A 129 -6.71 20.64 -2.55
CA ILE A 129 -7.40 21.92 -2.77
C ILE A 129 -8.19 21.82 -4.07
N SER A 130 -9.51 22.03 -3.97
CA SER A 130 -10.40 21.92 -5.12
C SER A 130 -10.14 23.03 -6.14
N ASN A 131 -10.18 22.67 -7.44
CA ASN A 131 -10.19 23.63 -8.55
C ASN A 131 -11.59 23.74 -9.21
N GLY A 132 -12.64 23.26 -8.55
CA GLY A 132 -14.00 23.18 -9.09
C GLY A 132 -14.63 21.79 -8.91
N THR A 133 -13.83 20.78 -8.56
CA THR A 133 -14.27 19.42 -8.31
C THR A 133 -13.98 18.98 -6.88
N VAL A 134 -14.93 18.26 -6.27
CA VAL A 134 -14.82 17.65 -4.94
C VAL A 134 -14.94 16.13 -5.06
N VAL A 135 -14.07 15.39 -4.38
CA VAL A 135 -14.18 13.92 -4.26
C VAL A 135 -14.97 13.55 -3.00
N GLY A 136 -15.80 12.51 -3.08
CA GLY A 136 -16.47 11.98 -1.89
C GLY A 136 -15.46 11.50 -0.84
N LEU A 137 -15.69 11.81 0.45
CA LEU A 137 -14.72 11.53 1.52
C LEU A 137 -14.25 10.07 1.54
N SER A 138 -15.20 9.12 1.58
CA SER A 138 -14.90 7.69 1.59
C SER A 138 -14.10 7.19 0.37
N LYS A 139 -14.08 7.94 -0.73
CA LYS A 139 -13.32 7.58 -1.92
C LYS A 139 -11.82 7.84 -1.75
N MET A 140 -11.40 8.78 -0.90
CA MET A 140 -9.99 8.94 -0.53
C MET A 140 -9.50 7.68 0.21
N ASN A 141 -10.25 7.21 1.21
CA ASN A 141 -9.93 5.99 1.96
C ASN A 141 -9.86 4.77 1.02
N ARG A 142 -10.79 4.66 0.06
CA ARG A 142 -10.78 3.58 -0.95
C ARG A 142 -9.60 3.64 -1.91
N ILE A 143 -9.11 4.83 -2.26
CA ILE A 143 -7.89 4.97 -3.09
C ILE A 143 -6.68 4.49 -2.28
N VAL A 144 -6.56 4.92 -1.04
CA VAL A 144 -5.50 4.46 -0.12
C VAL A 144 -5.53 2.94 0.01
N ASP A 145 -6.69 2.36 0.31
CA ASP A 145 -6.87 0.89 0.43
C ASP A 145 -6.48 0.15 -0.86
N TYR A 146 -6.90 0.66 -2.02
CA TYR A 146 -6.59 0.07 -3.32
C TYR A 146 -5.08 -0.02 -3.60
N TYR A 147 -4.31 1.02 -3.28
CA TYR A 147 -2.86 0.99 -3.43
C TYR A 147 -2.16 0.23 -2.30
N ALA A 148 -2.72 0.23 -1.09
CA ALA A 148 -2.19 -0.53 0.03
C ALA A 148 -2.30 -2.05 -0.19
N LYS A 149 -3.33 -2.51 -0.90
CA LYS A 149 -3.53 -3.94 -1.22
C LYS A 149 -2.68 -4.44 -2.40
N ARG A 150 -1.37 -4.26 -2.27
CA ARG A 150 -0.34 -4.74 -3.19
C ARG A 150 0.90 -5.11 -2.37
N PRO A 151 1.82 -5.94 -2.89
CA PRO A 151 3.21 -5.89 -2.45
C PRO A 151 3.75 -4.48 -2.73
N GLN A 152 4.24 -3.78 -1.71
CA GLN A 152 4.56 -2.37 -1.77
C GLN A 152 5.95 -1.99 -1.23
N VAL A 153 6.37 -0.82 -1.72
CA VAL A 153 7.33 0.10 -1.10
C VAL A 153 6.54 1.33 -0.67
N GLN A 154 6.75 1.82 0.56
CA GLN A 154 5.89 2.87 1.14
C GLN A 154 5.99 4.20 0.35
N GLU A 155 7.18 4.54 -0.11
CA GLU A 155 7.47 5.69 -0.97
C GLU A 155 6.64 5.61 -2.26
N ARG A 156 6.65 4.45 -2.93
CA ARG A 156 5.88 4.21 -4.15
C ARG A 156 4.39 4.35 -3.89
N MET A 157 3.88 3.71 -2.84
CA MET A 157 2.48 3.79 -2.45
C MET A 157 2.04 5.25 -2.22
N THR A 158 2.88 6.06 -1.56
CA THR A 158 2.60 7.48 -1.30
C THR A 158 2.46 8.27 -2.60
N MET A 159 3.40 8.08 -3.54
CA MET A 159 3.33 8.74 -4.85
C MET A 159 2.12 8.29 -5.68
N GLN A 160 1.78 7.01 -5.65
CA GLN A 160 0.63 6.45 -6.35
C GLN A 160 -0.70 7.05 -5.88
N ILE A 161 -0.87 7.21 -4.57
CA ILE A 161 -2.05 7.81 -3.97
C ILE A 161 -2.21 9.27 -4.43
N VAL A 162 -1.13 10.06 -4.37
CA VAL A 162 -1.17 11.46 -4.82
C VAL A 162 -1.51 11.56 -6.29
N ARG A 163 -0.82 10.78 -7.15
CA ARG A 163 -1.07 10.80 -8.60
C ARG A 163 -2.50 10.42 -8.95
N GLU A 164 -3.04 9.38 -8.34
CA GLU A 164 -4.42 8.96 -8.57
C GLU A 164 -5.41 10.05 -8.20
N LEU A 165 -5.21 10.69 -7.05
CA LEU A 165 -6.08 11.77 -6.60
C LEU A 165 -5.98 12.99 -7.51
N GLN A 166 -4.79 13.32 -8.00
CA GLN A 166 -4.62 14.38 -8.99
C GLN A 166 -5.38 14.08 -10.27
N GLU A 167 -5.33 12.85 -10.76
CA GLU A 167 -6.08 12.39 -11.94
C GLU A 167 -7.60 12.46 -11.70
N VAL A 168 -8.08 11.95 -10.57
CA VAL A 168 -9.51 11.93 -10.22
C VAL A 168 -10.08 13.34 -10.00
N LEU A 169 -9.34 14.22 -9.33
CA LEU A 169 -9.78 15.58 -9.01
C LEU A 169 -9.53 16.57 -10.16
N GLY A 170 -8.62 16.25 -11.08
CA GLY A 170 -8.20 17.15 -12.15
C GLY A 170 -7.38 18.34 -11.64
N THR A 171 -6.70 18.23 -10.49
CA THR A 171 -5.88 19.28 -9.87
C THR A 171 -4.52 18.73 -9.49
N GLN A 172 -3.48 19.57 -9.51
CA GLN A 172 -2.15 19.20 -9.00
C GLN A 172 -2.03 19.40 -7.49
N ASP A 173 -2.96 20.14 -6.88
CA ASP A 173 -2.95 20.52 -5.48
C ASP A 173 -3.46 19.36 -4.62
N VAL A 174 -2.60 18.36 -4.42
CA VAL A 174 -2.85 17.15 -3.62
C VAL A 174 -1.60 16.84 -2.79
N ALA A 175 -1.78 16.34 -1.57
CA ALA A 175 -0.70 15.83 -0.75
C ALA A 175 -1.08 14.53 -0.05
N CYS A 176 -0.08 13.70 0.24
CA CYS A 176 -0.21 12.53 1.09
C CYS A 176 0.99 12.41 2.04
N VAL A 177 0.72 12.09 3.30
CA VAL A 177 1.70 11.67 4.30
C VAL A 177 1.29 10.30 4.81
N ILE A 178 2.23 9.37 4.90
CA ILE A 178 2.01 8.04 5.46
C ILE A 178 3.04 7.82 6.57
N ASP A 179 2.57 7.43 7.75
CA ASP A 179 3.41 6.94 8.85
C ASP A 179 3.04 5.48 9.13
N ALA A 180 4.01 4.57 8.99
CA ALA A 180 3.76 3.14 9.14
C ALA A 180 4.92 2.39 9.79
N LYS A 181 4.56 1.34 10.54
CA LYS A 181 5.48 0.30 11.03
C LYS A 181 5.63 -0.80 9.99
N HIS A 182 6.83 -1.34 9.88
CA HIS A 182 7.21 -2.36 8.90
C HIS A 182 7.60 -3.63 9.61
N LEU A 183 6.75 -4.66 9.59
CA LEU A 183 7.05 -5.88 10.35
C LEU A 183 8.32 -6.60 9.87
N CYS A 184 8.78 -6.34 8.65
CA CYS A 184 10.09 -6.80 8.19
C CYS A 184 11.29 -6.20 8.97
N VAL A 185 11.10 -5.05 9.63
CA VAL A 185 12.05 -4.38 10.53
C VAL A 185 11.71 -4.65 11.99
N ASN A 186 10.41 -4.59 12.35
CA ASN A 186 9.99 -4.69 13.75
C ASN A 186 9.99 -6.12 14.31
N SER A 187 9.69 -7.16 13.51
CA SER A 187 9.52 -8.54 14.03
C SER A 187 10.66 -9.51 13.71
N ARG A 188 11.53 -9.15 12.76
CA ARG A 188 12.70 -9.94 12.34
C ARG A 188 13.92 -9.05 12.08
N GLY A 189 15.06 -9.66 11.76
CA GLY A 189 16.29 -8.91 11.51
C GLY A 189 16.69 -8.09 12.73
N ILE A 190 16.67 -6.76 12.59
CA ILE A 190 17.04 -5.81 13.66
C ILE A 190 16.03 -5.76 14.82
N ARG A 191 14.76 -6.11 14.58
CA ARG A 191 13.69 -6.20 15.60
C ARG A 191 13.44 -4.90 16.37
N ASP A 192 13.50 -3.76 15.68
CA ASP A 192 13.20 -2.46 16.30
C ASP A 192 11.68 -2.27 16.39
N ILE A 193 11.10 -2.48 17.58
CA ILE A 193 9.65 -2.41 17.79
C ILE A 193 9.10 -0.99 17.87
N GLU A 194 9.96 0.01 18.12
CA GLU A 194 9.54 1.39 18.34
C GLU A 194 9.47 2.17 17.03
N SER A 195 10.41 1.92 16.13
CA SER A 195 10.52 2.62 14.86
C SER A 195 9.25 2.58 13.99
N SER A 196 9.01 3.70 13.31
CA SER A 196 8.10 3.84 12.17
C SER A 196 8.77 4.67 11.08
N THR A 197 8.25 4.56 9.86
CA THR A 197 8.76 5.27 8.69
C THR A 197 7.71 6.24 8.18
N VAL A 198 8.10 7.51 8.03
CA VAL A 198 7.25 8.55 7.46
C VAL A 198 7.66 8.85 6.02
N THR A 199 6.70 8.78 5.10
CA THR A 199 6.85 9.18 3.70
C THR A 199 5.86 10.28 3.36
N SER A 200 6.20 11.13 2.39
CA SER A 200 5.32 12.21 1.96
C SER A 200 5.50 12.51 0.47
N GLU A 201 4.40 12.89 -0.17
CA GLU A 201 4.39 13.41 -1.55
C GLU A 201 3.51 14.67 -1.58
N PHE A 202 4.04 15.75 -2.15
CA PHE A 202 3.38 17.06 -2.17
C PHE A 202 3.27 17.57 -3.62
N GLY A 203 2.05 17.76 -4.10
CA GLY A 203 1.73 18.30 -5.42
C GLY A 203 1.27 19.77 -5.35
N GLY A 204 1.51 20.51 -6.44
CA GLY A 204 0.99 21.87 -6.62
C GLY A 204 1.29 22.80 -5.44
N LYS A 205 0.26 23.48 -4.93
CA LYS A 205 0.33 24.41 -3.78
C LYS A 205 0.91 23.78 -2.52
N PHE A 206 0.79 22.47 -2.31
CA PHE A 206 1.38 21.82 -1.14
C PHE A 206 2.92 21.79 -1.17
N LYS A 207 3.56 22.18 -2.28
CA LYS A 207 5.02 22.43 -2.33
C LYS A 207 5.40 23.76 -1.67
N GLU A 208 4.46 24.69 -1.53
CA GLU A 208 4.67 25.97 -0.87
C GLU A 208 4.78 25.78 0.65
N ALA A 209 5.72 26.48 1.29
CA ALA A 209 6.05 26.25 2.70
C ALA A 209 4.88 26.52 3.65
N ALA A 210 4.05 27.52 3.36
CA ALA A 210 2.89 27.88 4.19
C ALA A 210 1.81 26.78 4.15
N THR A 211 1.35 26.41 2.95
CA THR A 211 0.34 25.36 2.74
C THR A 211 0.82 23.99 3.26
N LYS A 212 2.11 23.67 3.05
CA LYS A 212 2.70 22.45 3.61
C LYS A 212 2.63 22.43 5.12
N ARG A 213 3.01 23.53 5.78
CA ARG A 213 2.98 23.64 7.24
C ARG A 213 1.57 23.51 7.77
N GLU A 214 0.61 24.20 7.17
CA GLU A 214 -0.81 24.12 7.55
C GLU A 214 -1.34 22.68 7.48
N PHE A 215 -1.03 21.94 6.40
CA PHE A 215 -1.40 20.52 6.31
C PHE A 215 -0.75 19.66 7.41
N LEU A 216 0.54 19.86 7.68
CA LEU A 216 1.24 19.13 8.75
C LEU A 216 0.69 19.47 10.14
N ASP A 217 0.24 20.70 10.36
CA ASP A 217 -0.41 21.11 11.61
C ASP A 217 -1.78 20.42 11.77
N TYR A 218 -2.58 20.30 10.69
CA TYR A 218 -3.87 19.60 10.73
C TYR A 218 -3.74 18.11 11.05
N ILE A 219 -2.70 17.42 10.55
CA ILE A 219 -2.53 15.98 10.85
C ILE A 219 -2.06 15.73 12.28
N ASN A 220 -1.41 16.71 12.91
CA ASN A 220 -1.01 16.67 14.32
C ASN A 220 -2.16 16.99 15.28
N MET A 221 -3.33 17.43 14.78
CA MET A 221 -4.48 17.64 15.65
C MET A 221 -4.99 16.30 16.18
N ASP A 222 -5.04 16.17 17.50
CA ASP A 222 -5.65 15.01 18.13
C ASP A 222 -7.17 15.00 17.94
N THR A 223 -7.73 13.80 18.03
CA THR A 223 -9.15 13.58 17.76
C THR A 223 -9.67 12.58 18.76
N GLU A 224 -10.23 13.12 19.84
CA GLU A 224 -10.83 12.36 20.93
C GLU A 224 -12.36 12.46 20.80
N PHE A 225 -13.01 11.38 20.39
CA PHE A 225 -14.46 11.22 20.48
C PHE A 225 -14.83 9.78 20.80
#